data_AF-A0A4R7KV48-F1
#
_entry.id   AF-A0A4R7KV48-F1
#
_cell.length_a   1.000
_cell.length_b   1.000
_cell.length_c   1.000
_cell.angle_alpha   90.00
_cell.angle_beta   90.00
_cell.angle_gamma   90.00
#
_symmetry.space_group_name_H-M   'P 1'
#
loop_
_entity.id
_entity.type
_entity.pdbx_description
1 polymer ?
#
loop_
_entity_poly.entity_id
_entity_poly.type
_entity_poly.pdbx_seq_one_letter_code
_entity_poly.pdbx_strand_id
1 'polypeptide(L)'
;MIKKYVYIIIFAAMLILLLLYMENKYHVLYNNACGMGIQGLKVIGMIAVITMMTLIIFSRGKNKTKETYCIKCLSKLQKNWKICPNCGWERIGDN
;
A
#
# COMPACT_ATOMS: atom_id res chain seq x y z
N MET A 1 -8.54 9.07 -2.86
CA MET A 1 -7.68 8.56 -3.95
C MET A 1 -6.34 9.30 -4.02
N ILE A 2 -6.32 10.63 -3.94
CA ILE A 2 -5.10 11.48 -3.98
C ILE A 2 -3.98 11.01 -3.04
N LYS A 3 -4.29 10.66 -1.78
CA LYS A 3 -3.28 10.16 -0.82
C LYS A 3 -2.52 8.92 -1.32
N LYS A 4 -3.15 8.04 -2.10
CA LYS A 4 -2.50 6.83 -2.66
C LYS A 4 -1.47 7.19 -3.74
N TYR A 5 -1.78 8.17 -4.60
CA TYR A 5 -0.86 8.63 -5.64
C TYR A 5 0.34 9.35 -5.05
N VAL A 6 0.15 10.11 -3.96
CA VAL A 6 1.26 10.77 -3.25
C VAL A 6 2.27 9.74 -2.73
N TYR A 7 1.82 8.64 -2.13
CA TYR A 7 2.75 7.58 -1.69
C TYR A 7 3.46 6.87 -2.84
N ILE A 8 2.78 6.65 -3.98
CA ILE A 8 3.39 6.05 -5.17
C ILE A 8 4.47 6.98 -5.74
N ILE A 9 4.21 8.29 -5.80
CA ILE A 9 5.16 9.28 -6.30
C ILE A 9 6.39 9.36 -5.37
N ILE A 10 6.19 9.40 -4.06
CA ILE A 10 7.30 9.42 -3.08
C ILE A 10 8.13 8.14 -3.19
N PHE A 11 7.48 6.98 -3.37
CA PHE A 11 8.18 5.72 -3.57
C PHE A 11 9.00 5.71 -4.87
N ALA A 12 8.42 6.15 -5.98
CA ALA A 12 9.11 6.23 -7.27
C ALA A 12 10.31 7.20 -7.18
N ALA A 13 10.15 8.34 -6.52
CA ALA A 13 11.24 9.30 -6.29
C ALA A 13 12.37 8.70 -5.44
N MET A 14 12.05 7.96 -4.37
CA MET A 14 13.07 7.25 -3.57
C MET A 14 13.81 6.20 -4.39
N LEU A 15 13.11 5.46 -5.24
CA LEU A 15 13.70 4.42 -6.09
C LEU A 15 14.63 5.02 -7.14
N ILE A 16 14.24 6.13 -7.77
CA ILE A 16 15.06 6.88 -8.73
C ILE A 16 16.30 7.45 -8.04
N LEU A 17 16.17 8.03 -6.85
CA LEU A 17 17.31 8.55 -6.09
C LEU A 17 18.31 7.44 -5.73
N LEU A 18 17.79 6.25 -5.40
CA LEU A 18 18.61 5.08 -5.08
C LEU A 18 19.34 4.56 -6.33
N LEU A 19 18.68 4.54 -7.49
CA LEU A 19 19.30 4.18 -8.77
C LEU A 19 20.41 5.17 -9.15
N LEU A 20 20.18 6.47 -9.02
CA LEU A 20 21.20 7.50 -9.29
C LEU A 20 22.40 7.39 -8.32
N TYR A 21 22.14 7.08 -7.05
CA TYR A 21 23.19 6.85 -6.07
C TYR A 21 24.06 5.63 -6.41
N MET A 22 23.42 4.56 -6.89
CA MET A 22 24.11 3.38 -7.40
C MET A 22 24.92 3.73 -8.66
N GLU A 23 24.36 4.44 -9.62
CA GLU A 23 25.09 4.83 -10.84
C GLU A 23 26.36 5.64 -10.53
N ASN A 24 26.27 6.57 -9.57
CA ASN A 24 27.39 7.42 -9.18
C ASN A 24 28.53 6.67 -8.46
N LYS A 25 28.23 5.65 -7.66
CA LYS A 25 29.27 4.86 -6.95
C LYS A 25 29.80 3.72 -7.79
N TYR A 26 28.98 3.13 -8.64
CA TYR A 26 29.37 1.96 -9.41
C TYR A 26 30.23 2.36 -10.62
N HIS A 27 30.05 3.55 -11.20
CA HIS A 27 30.91 4.00 -12.30
C HIS A 27 32.41 4.07 -11.95
N VAL A 28 32.78 4.20 -10.66
CA VAL A 28 34.18 4.29 -10.22
C VAL A 28 34.83 2.91 -10.01
N LEU A 29 34.03 1.84 -9.85
CA LEU A 29 34.53 0.49 -9.55
C LEU A 29 34.18 -0.56 -10.63
N TYR A 30 33.33 -0.24 -11.62
CA TYR A 30 32.79 -1.20 -12.56
C TYR A 30 33.54 -1.33 -13.89
N ASN A 31 34.78 -0.80 -14.00
CA ASN A 31 35.56 -1.03 -15.21
C ASN A 31 36.19 -2.43 -15.29
N ASN A 32 36.23 -3.20 -14.19
CA ASN A 32 36.79 -4.56 -14.18
C ASN A 32 36.25 -5.39 -13.00
N ALA A 33 35.02 -5.91 -13.05
CA ALA A 33 34.66 -7.11 -12.29
C ALA A 33 33.25 -7.59 -12.64
N CYS A 34 33.20 -8.66 -13.42
CA CYS A 34 32.05 -9.56 -13.48
C CYS A 34 31.90 -10.19 -12.08
N GLY A 35 30.84 -9.87 -11.34
CA GLY A 35 30.61 -10.51 -10.04
C GLY A 35 29.49 -9.86 -9.24
N MET A 36 28.36 -10.57 -9.12
CA MET A 36 27.39 -10.37 -8.05
C MET A 36 28.06 -10.71 -6.70
N GLY A 37 28.88 -9.80 -6.18
CA GLY A 37 29.51 -9.95 -4.87
C GLY A 37 28.56 -9.59 -3.73
N ILE A 38 29.04 -9.74 -2.49
CA ILE A 38 28.36 -9.42 -1.21
C ILE A 38 27.72 -8.02 -1.20
N GLN A 39 28.22 -7.08 -2.01
CA GLN A 39 27.66 -5.75 -2.15
C GLN A 39 26.29 -5.74 -2.88
N GLY A 40 26.05 -6.63 -3.84
CA GLY A 40 24.75 -6.76 -4.51
C GLY A 40 23.66 -7.28 -3.57
N LEU A 41 24.03 -8.16 -2.62
CA LEU A 41 23.10 -8.69 -1.61
C LEU A 41 22.57 -7.57 -0.68
N LYS A 42 23.40 -6.56 -0.39
CA LYS A 42 22.98 -5.39 0.41
C LYS A 42 21.89 -4.57 -0.29
N VAL A 43 21.98 -4.45 -1.61
CA VAL A 43 21.04 -3.67 -2.42
C VAL A 43 19.69 -4.38 -2.52
N ILE A 44 19.72 -5.69 -2.79
CA ILE A 44 18.50 -6.53 -2.81
C ILE A 44 17.81 -6.50 -1.44
N GLY A 45 18.59 -6.54 -0.35
CA GLY A 45 18.06 -6.41 1.01
C GLY A 45 17.33 -5.09 1.25
N MET A 46 17.89 -3.96 0.82
CA MET A 46 17.21 -2.65 0.94
C MET A 46 15.91 -2.59 0.12
N ILE A 47 15.92 -3.12 -1.11
CA ILE A 47 14.72 -3.16 -1.95
C ILE A 47 13.64 -4.04 -1.30
N ALA A 48 14.01 -5.17 -0.70
CA ALA A 48 13.08 -6.05 0.00
C ALA A 48 12.43 -5.37 1.22
N VAL A 49 13.19 -4.62 2.02
CA VAL A 49 12.65 -3.88 3.17
C VAL A 49 11.67 -2.79 2.73
N ILE A 50 12.04 -2.04 1.68
CA ILE A 50 11.22 -0.96 1.12
C ILE A 50 9.90 -1.51 0.52
N THR A 51 9.96 -2.63 -0.18
CA THR A 51 8.75 -3.30 -0.72
C THR A 51 7.86 -3.87 0.39
N MET A 52 8.44 -4.42 1.48
CA MET A 52 7.67 -4.87 2.63
C MET A 52 6.95 -3.70 3.34
N MET A 53 7.64 -2.59 3.59
CA MET A 53 7.02 -1.41 4.22
C MET A 53 5.86 -0.85 3.40
N THR A 54 6.00 -0.76 2.07
CA THR A 54 4.92 -0.26 1.22
C THR A 54 3.70 -1.17 1.20
N LEU A 55 3.89 -2.50 1.20
CA LEU A 55 2.79 -3.47 1.30
C LEU A 55 2.04 -3.35 2.63
N ILE A 56 2.74 -3.12 3.74
CA ILE A 56 2.12 -2.92 5.07
C ILE A 56 1.26 -1.64 5.10
N ILE A 57 1.74 -0.55 4.51
CA ILE A 57 0.97 0.70 4.43
C ILE A 57 -0.25 0.51 3.53
N PHE A 58 -0.10 -0.19 2.41
CA PHE A 58 -1.20 -0.45 1.48
C PHE A 58 -2.27 -1.37 2.08
N SER A 59 -1.88 -2.40 2.83
CA SER A 59 -2.81 -3.34 3.47
C SER A 59 -3.62 -2.65 4.58
N ARG A 60 -3.00 -1.78 5.38
CA ARG A 60 -3.69 -0.98 6.40
C ARG A 60 -4.75 -0.03 5.81
N GLY A 61 -4.55 0.42 4.57
CA GLY A 61 -5.51 1.29 3.88
C GLY A 61 -6.82 0.61 3.43
N LYS A 62 -6.91 -0.72 3.44
CA LYS A 62 -8.09 -1.45 2.96
C LYS A 62 -9.20 -1.64 4.03
N ASN A 63 -8.92 -1.43 5.32
CA ASN A 63 -9.86 -1.72 6.41
C ASN A 63 -10.69 -0.52 6.88
N LYS A 64 -11.14 0.35 5.98
CA LYS A 64 -12.27 1.25 6.30
C LYS A 64 -13.56 0.54 5.88
N THR A 65 -14.03 -0.37 6.72
CA THR A 65 -15.41 -0.85 6.64
C THR A 65 -16.31 0.37 6.73
N LYS A 66 -16.98 0.74 5.62
CA LYS A 66 -18.02 1.76 5.63
C LYS A 66 -19.09 1.30 6.61
N GLU A 67 -19.19 1.98 7.75
CA GLU A 67 -20.27 1.73 8.69
C GLU A 67 -21.57 2.11 7.99
N THR A 68 -22.51 1.17 7.94
CA THR A 68 -23.85 1.43 7.41
C THR A 68 -24.78 1.63 8.60
N TYR A 69 -25.70 2.60 8.52
CA TYR A 69 -26.71 2.85 9.55
C TYR A 69 -28.11 2.59 8.96
N CYS A 70 -29.06 2.16 9.80
CA CYS A 70 -30.46 2.03 9.40
C CYS A 70 -31.12 3.41 9.30
N ILE A 71 -31.83 3.70 8.21
CA ILE A 71 -32.50 5.00 8.00
C ILE A 71 -33.60 5.25 9.05
N LYS A 72 -34.27 4.19 9.51
CA LYS A 72 -35.44 4.31 10.38
C LYS A 72 -35.09 4.41 11.86
N CYS A 73 -34.18 3.57 12.35
CA CYS A 73 -33.85 3.50 13.78
C CYS A 73 -32.42 3.91 14.11
N LEU A 74 -31.64 4.34 13.10
CA LEU A 74 -30.24 4.79 13.22
C LEU A 74 -29.29 3.75 13.86
N SER A 75 -29.71 2.49 13.98
CA SER A 75 -28.85 1.42 14.49
C SER A 75 -27.73 1.13 13.50
N LYS A 76 -26.52 0.87 14.00
CA LYS A 76 -25.38 0.42 13.20
C LYS A 76 -25.68 -0.96 12.60
N LEU A 77 -25.65 -1.05 11.28
CA LEU A 77 -25.87 -2.27 10.50
C LEU A 77 -24.54 -2.84 10.02
N GLN A 78 -24.44 -4.17 10.05
CA GLN A 78 -23.35 -4.87 9.37
C GLN A 78 -23.55 -4.84 7.85
N LYS A 79 -22.45 -4.91 7.09
CA LYS A 79 -22.45 -4.73 5.63
C LYS A 79 -23.39 -5.69 4.88
N ASN A 80 -23.62 -6.89 5.44
CA ASN A 80 -24.37 -7.97 4.78
C ASN A 80 -25.82 -8.12 5.28
N TRP A 81 -26.28 -7.23 6.16
CA TRP A 81 -27.66 -7.31 6.66
C TRP A 81 -28.63 -6.68 5.66
N LYS A 82 -29.55 -7.50 5.13
CA LYS A 82 -30.66 -7.07 4.26
C LYS A 82 -31.82 -6.46 5.05
N ILE A 83 -32.00 -6.90 6.29
CA ILE A 83 -33.07 -6.49 7.19
C ILE A 83 -32.45 -5.98 8.48
N CYS A 84 -32.93 -4.85 9.00
CA CYS A 84 -32.50 -4.34 10.30
C CYS A 84 -33.06 -5.24 11.42
N PRO A 85 -32.23 -5.81 12.31
CA PRO A 85 -32.73 -6.66 13.40
C PRO A 85 -33.47 -5.87 14.48
N ASN A 86 -33.25 -4.56 14.57
CA ASN A 86 -33.86 -3.75 15.62
C ASN A 86 -35.26 -3.24 15.26
N CYS A 87 -35.49 -2.93 13.98
CA CYS A 87 -36.76 -2.33 13.53
C CYS A 87 -37.45 -3.09 12.39
N GLY A 88 -36.88 -4.20 11.92
CA GLY A 88 -37.42 -5.01 10.84
C GLY A 88 -37.41 -4.35 9.45
N TRP A 89 -36.83 -3.15 9.32
CA TRP A 89 -36.86 -2.41 8.07
C TRP A 89 -35.87 -2.98 7.05
N GLU A 90 -36.35 -3.20 5.83
CA GLU A 90 -35.53 -3.67 4.72
C GLU A 90 -34.63 -2.55 4.20
N ARG A 91 -33.38 -2.91 3.90
CA ARG A 91 -32.42 -1.97 3.33
C ARG A 91 -32.81 -1.69 1.88
N ILE A 92 -33.38 -0.52 1.63
CA ILE A 92 -33.66 -0.02 0.28
C ILE A 92 -32.32 0.39 -0.35
N GLY A 93 -31.71 -0.51 -1.13
CA GLY A 93 -30.52 -0.22 -1.94
C GLY A 93 -29.55 -1.39 -2.04
N ASP A 94 -29.60 -2.10 -3.17
CA ASP A 94 -28.56 -2.04 -4.23
C ASP A 94 -29.04 -2.90 -5.43
N ASN A 95 -29.54 -2.23 -6.47
CA ASN A 95 -29.49 -2.70 -7.87
C ASN A 95 -28.18 -2.15 -8.45
#